data_AF-A0A1S3SW81-F1
#
_entry.id   AF-A0A1S3SW81-F1
#
_cell.length_a   1.000
_cell.length_b   1.000
_cell.length_c   1.000
_cell.angle_alpha   90.00
_cell.angle_beta   90.00
_cell.angle_gamma   90.00
#
_symmetry.space_group_name_H-M   'P 1'
#
loop_
_entity.id
_entity.type
_entity.pdbx_description
1 polymer ?
#
loop_
_entity_poly.entity_id
_entity_poly.type
_entity_poly.pdbx_seq_one_letter_code
_entity_poly.pdbx_strand_id
1 'polypeptide(L)'
;MVMRMMMLISGGSIVSAEAVWDHVTMADRELAFKAGDVIKVLDASNKDWWWGQIDEEEGWFPASFVRVEPHPPQPQTKQLFYINPIATPRFQNTTSKLWVNQEDGGVEPVEGTSEMANGHLDPTNDCLCLGSPLQNRDQMRANVINEIMSTERHYIKHLKDICEGYLRQCRKRVDMFNDDQLRVIFGNIEDIYRFQMGFVRDLEKQYNNEEPHLSEIGPCFLEHQDGFWIYSEYCNNHLDACMELFKLMRDGRYQHFFEACRLLQQMIDIAIDGFLLTPVQKICKYPLQLAELLKYTAQEHSDYRYVAAALAVMRNVTQQINERKRRLENIDKIAQWQASVLDWEGDDILDRSSELIYTGEMSWIYQPYGRSQQRVFFLFDHQLVLCKKDLIRRDILYYKGRIDMDRYDVRDAIDGRDDDFNVSVKNAFKLHNKDSEELHIFLSKKQEEKIRWLRAFHEERKMVQEDEKIGFEISEYQKRQAALTVKKVSKQKGVNRCVPPPTPLPRTPYPWDPLAQAEVFEFSQSK
;
A
#
# COMPACT_ATOMS: atom_id res chain seq x y z
N MET A 1 4.61 -3.03 24.20
CA MET A 1 3.46 -3.22 23.28
C MET A 1 3.00 -4.68 23.25
N VAL A 2 3.82 -5.64 22.80
CA VAL A 2 3.49 -7.08 22.73
C VAL A 2 2.94 -7.67 24.04
N MET A 3 3.57 -7.37 25.18
CA MET A 3 3.15 -7.88 26.50
C MET A 3 1.78 -7.35 26.96
N ARG A 4 1.47 -6.09 26.64
CA ARG A 4 0.16 -5.45 26.90
C ARG A 4 -0.91 -6.01 25.95
N MET A 5 -0.54 -6.34 24.71
CA MET A 5 -1.42 -6.95 23.73
C MET A 5 -1.77 -8.39 24.09
N MET A 6 -0.81 -9.19 24.57
CA MET A 6 -1.07 -10.53 25.09
C MET A 6 -1.94 -10.53 26.34
N MET A 7 -1.84 -9.51 27.21
CA MET A 7 -2.77 -9.34 28.34
C MET A 7 -4.19 -9.03 27.89
N LEU A 8 -4.36 -8.18 26.87
CA LEU A 8 -5.68 -7.87 26.29
C LEU A 8 -6.30 -9.10 25.60
N ILE A 9 -5.51 -9.82 24.79
CA ILE A 9 -5.93 -11.05 24.12
C ILE A 9 -6.27 -12.14 25.14
N SER A 10 -5.43 -12.33 26.18
CA SER A 10 -5.67 -13.34 27.23
C SER A 10 -6.83 -12.95 28.18
N GLY A 11 -7.15 -11.66 28.29
CA GLY A 11 -8.27 -11.12 29.06
C GLY A 11 -9.60 -11.08 28.30
N GLY A 12 -9.69 -11.68 27.10
CA GLY A 12 -10.92 -11.76 26.31
C GLY A 12 -11.28 -10.49 25.53
N SER A 13 -10.39 -9.49 25.47
CA SER A 13 -10.60 -8.28 24.65
C SER A 13 -10.22 -8.54 23.20
N ILE A 14 -11.08 -8.14 22.26
CA ILE A 14 -10.79 -8.21 20.82
C ILE A 14 -9.78 -7.11 20.48
N VAL A 15 -8.62 -7.50 19.96
CA VAL A 15 -7.61 -6.58 19.42
C VAL A 15 -7.70 -6.60 17.90
N SER A 16 -8.02 -5.47 17.29
CA SER A 16 -8.03 -5.28 15.84
C SER A 16 -6.77 -4.55 15.37
N ALA A 17 -6.29 -4.89 14.18
CA ALA A 17 -5.22 -4.19 13.50
C ALA A 17 -5.64 -3.89 12.06
N GLU A 18 -5.39 -2.67 11.60
CA GLU A 18 -5.61 -2.24 10.23
C GLU A 18 -4.35 -2.54 9.41
N ALA A 19 -4.49 -3.21 8.27
CA ALA A 19 -3.40 -3.41 7.33
C ALA A 19 -2.93 -2.07 6.77
N VAL A 20 -1.66 -1.72 6.98
CA VAL A 20 -1.02 -0.52 6.40
C VAL A 20 -0.44 -0.84 5.03
N TRP A 21 -0.07 -2.11 4.83
CA TRP A 21 0.51 -2.66 3.61
C TRP A 21 -0.19 -3.95 3.24
N ASP A 22 -0.25 -4.26 1.95
CA ASP A 22 -0.72 -5.56 1.47
C ASP A 22 0.23 -6.68 1.92
N HIS A 23 -0.34 -7.81 2.32
CA HIS A 23 0.39 -9.05 2.50
C HIS A 23 -0.11 -10.07 1.48
N VAL A 24 0.58 -10.15 0.34
CA VAL A 24 0.34 -11.19 -0.67
C VAL A 24 1.16 -12.42 -0.31
N THR A 25 0.47 -13.53 -0.08
CA THR A 25 1.09 -14.82 0.22
C THR A 25 0.37 -15.95 -0.49
N MET A 26 1.13 -16.98 -0.82
CA MET A 26 0.65 -18.22 -1.44
C MET A 26 0.78 -19.42 -0.48
N ALA A 27 1.25 -19.16 0.74
CA ALA A 27 1.44 -20.18 1.76
C ALA A 27 0.15 -20.36 2.56
N ASP A 28 -0.30 -21.61 2.69
CA ASP A 28 -1.53 -21.99 3.41
C ASP A 28 -1.57 -21.62 4.90
N ARG A 29 -0.42 -21.26 5.48
CA ARG A 29 -0.30 -20.90 6.90
C ARG A 29 -0.20 -19.39 7.12
N GLU A 30 -0.17 -18.61 6.05
CA GLU A 30 -0.07 -17.16 6.11
C GLU A 30 -1.41 -16.53 5.71
N LEU A 31 -1.75 -15.39 6.30
CA LEU A 31 -3.02 -14.71 6.10
C LEU A 31 -2.85 -13.62 5.03
N ALA A 32 -3.44 -13.81 3.84
CA ALA A 32 -3.39 -12.79 2.79
C ALA A 32 -4.36 -11.63 3.09
N PHE A 33 -3.94 -10.39 2.82
CA PHE A 33 -4.80 -9.19 2.95
C PHE A 33 -4.29 -8.01 2.12
N LYS A 34 -5.18 -7.05 1.87
CA LYS A 34 -4.88 -5.75 1.25
C LYS A 34 -4.82 -4.64 2.30
N ALA A 35 -4.09 -3.56 2.00
CA ALA A 35 -4.03 -2.37 2.84
C ALA A 35 -5.44 -1.79 3.06
N GLY A 36 -5.75 -1.47 4.31
CA GLY A 36 -7.07 -1.07 4.78
C GLY A 36 -7.91 -2.21 5.36
N ASP A 37 -7.55 -3.49 5.16
CA ASP A 37 -8.25 -4.62 5.75
C ASP A 37 -8.10 -4.62 7.28
N VAL A 38 -9.17 -4.96 8.00
CA VAL A 38 -9.16 -5.05 9.47
C VAL A 38 -9.00 -6.51 9.90
N ILE A 39 -7.93 -6.76 10.64
CA ILE A 39 -7.49 -8.09 11.08
C ILE A 39 -7.72 -8.23 12.57
N LYS A 40 -8.40 -9.29 12.98
CA LYS A 40 -8.53 -9.66 14.39
C LYS A 40 -7.27 -10.40 14.83
N VAL A 41 -6.49 -9.80 15.72
CA VAL A 41 -5.23 -10.39 16.22
C VAL A 41 -5.54 -11.44 17.29
N LEU A 42 -5.17 -12.70 17.03
CA LEU A 42 -5.43 -13.86 17.89
C LEU A 42 -4.21 -14.28 18.72
N ASP A 43 -3.01 -14.17 18.17
CA ASP A 43 -1.75 -14.35 18.90
C ASP A 43 -0.69 -13.34 18.41
N ALA A 44 -0.03 -12.68 19.36
CA ALA A 44 1.08 -11.75 19.09
C ALA A 44 2.34 -12.12 19.89
N SER A 45 2.45 -13.39 20.32
CA SER A 45 3.56 -13.92 21.12
C SER A 45 4.93 -13.76 20.44
N ASN A 46 4.97 -13.82 19.12
CA ASN A 46 6.16 -13.59 18.33
C ASN A 46 6.27 -12.11 17.90
N LYS A 47 7.50 -11.58 17.92
CA LYS A 47 7.79 -10.17 17.64
C LYS A 47 7.53 -9.78 16.18
N ASP A 48 7.78 -10.70 15.26
CA ASP A 48 7.80 -10.43 13.82
C ASP A 48 6.58 -11.02 13.10
N TRP A 49 5.99 -12.10 13.64
CA TRP A 49 4.84 -12.80 13.06
C TRP A 49 3.70 -12.93 14.06
N TRP A 50 2.50 -12.49 13.68
CA TRP A 50 1.30 -12.60 14.49
C TRP A 50 0.30 -13.55 13.85
N TRP A 51 -0.47 -14.27 14.65
CA TRP A 51 -1.60 -15.07 14.19
C TRP A 51 -2.85 -14.21 14.27
N GLY A 52 -3.64 -14.17 13.21
CA GLY A 52 -4.88 -13.41 13.20
C GLY A 52 -5.88 -13.99 12.25
N GLN A 53 -7.03 -13.33 12.25
CA GLN A 53 -8.23 -13.78 11.58
C GLN A 53 -8.84 -12.64 10.79
N ILE A 54 -9.15 -12.91 9.53
CA ILE A 54 -10.05 -12.10 8.72
C ILE A 54 -11.24 -13.00 8.41
N ASP A 55 -12.41 -12.61 8.91
CA ASP A 55 -13.64 -13.41 8.86
C ASP A 55 -13.48 -14.80 9.51
N GLU A 56 -13.32 -15.87 8.72
CA GLU A 56 -13.04 -17.23 9.22
C GLU A 56 -11.67 -17.79 8.78
N GLU A 57 -10.91 -17.03 7.99
CA GLU A 57 -9.56 -17.43 7.60
C GLU A 57 -8.57 -16.99 8.67
N GLU A 58 -7.79 -17.95 9.17
CA GLU A 58 -6.75 -17.71 10.14
C GLU A 58 -5.39 -18.01 9.54
N GLY A 59 -4.41 -17.16 9.84
CA GLY A 59 -3.06 -17.33 9.33
C GLY A 59 -2.05 -16.44 10.03
N TRP A 60 -0.78 -16.75 9.80
CA TRP A 60 0.35 -15.92 10.20
C TRP A 60 0.45 -14.70 9.30
N PHE A 61 0.72 -13.54 9.88
CA PHE A 61 1.04 -12.35 9.11
C PHE A 61 2.13 -11.52 9.80
N PRO A 62 2.91 -10.75 9.04
CA PRO A 62 3.98 -9.93 9.59
C PRO A 62 3.42 -8.77 10.40
N ALA A 63 3.87 -8.66 11.65
CA ALA A 63 3.46 -7.61 12.58
C ALA A 63 3.75 -6.19 12.06
N SER A 64 4.78 -6.04 11.23
CA SER A 64 5.20 -4.76 10.64
C SER A 64 4.28 -4.25 9.53
N PHE A 65 3.34 -5.08 9.05
CA PHE A 65 2.44 -4.74 7.94
C PHE A 65 1.11 -4.14 8.42
N VAL A 66 0.89 -4.10 9.73
CA VAL A 66 -0.37 -3.69 10.34
C VAL A 66 -0.16 -2.62 11.41
N ARG A 67 -1.20 -1.82 11.66
CA ARG A 67 -1.27 -0.86 12.76
C ARG A 67 -2.40 -1.27 13.69
N VAL A 68 -2.08 -1.54 14.95
CA VAL A 68 -3.05 -1.93 15.98
C VAL A 68 -3.94 -0.73 16.35
N GLU A 69 -5.26 -0.90 16.30
CA GLU A 69 -6.21 0.11 16.73
C GLU A 69 -6.55 -0.07 18.23
N PRO A 70 -6.39 0.96 19.07
CA PRO A 70 -6.86 0.91 20.44
C PRO A 70 -8.36 1.29 20.54
N HIS A 71 -9.26 0.31 20.35
CA HIS A 71 -10.70 0.32 20.72
C HIS A 71 -11.69 1.23 19.91
N PRO A 72 -13.02 0.95 19.94
CA PRO A 72 -13.96 1.10 18.81
C PRO A 72 -14.35 2.57 18.51
N PRO A 73 -14.94 2.85 17.33
CA PRO A 73 -15.01 4.22 16.81
C PRO A 73 -15.97 5.07 17.64
N GLN A 74 -15.41 5.96 18.46
CA GLN A 74 -16.09 7.19 18.86
C GLN A 74 -15.72 8.30 17.87
N PRO A 75 -16.66 9.17 17.49
CA PRO A 75 -16.38 10.25 16.56
C PRO A 75 -15.53 11.30 17.28
N GLN A 76 -14.20 11.27 17.08
CA GLN A 76 -13.33 12.29 17.66
C GLN A 76 -12.36 12.85 16.62
N THR A 77 -12.58 14.15 16.38
CA THR A 77 -11.64 15.18 15.96
C THR A 77 -10.19 14.85 16.29
N LYS A 78 -9.36 14.62 15.26
CA LYS A 78 -7.90 14.56 15.43
C LYS A 78 -7.33 15.97 15.52
N GLN A 79 -6.75 16.29 16.67
CA GLN A 79 -5.87 17.45 16.84
C GLN A 79 -4.63 17.28 15.95
N LEU A 80 -4.39 18.28 15.10
CA LEU A 80 -3.22 18.39 14.23
C LEU A 80 -1.99 18.80 15.06
N PHE A 81 -0.90 18.03 14.93
CA PHE A 81 0.42 18.49 15.38
C PHE A 81 1.02 19.41 14.33
N TYR A 82 1.30 20.64 14.73
CA TYR A 82 2.05 21.64 13.98
C TYR A 82 3.54 21.28 14.04
N ILE A 83 4.23 21.15 12.91
CA ILE A 83 5.70 21.18 12.86
C ILE A 83 6.09 22.42 12.05
N ASN A 84 6.63 23.43 12.75
CA ASN A 84 7.21 24.63 12.15
C ASN A 84 8.70 24.37 11.84
N PRO A 85 9.28 24.97 10.78
CA PRO A 85 10.63 24.64 10.33
C PRO A 85 11.73 25.54 10.93
N ILE A 86 12.96 25.00 10.90
CA ILE A 86 14.29 25.63 11.10
C ILE A 86 14.78 25.82 12.54
N ALA A 87 15.65 24.89 12.97
CA ALA A 87 16.92 25.19 13.65
C ALA A 87 17.85 23.95 13.60
N THR A 88 19.00 24.06 12.94
CA THR A 88 20.14 23.11 13.04
C THR A 88 21.02 23.46 14.26
N PRO A 89 21.71 22.49 14.88
CA PRO A 89 23.08 22.19 14.44
C PRO A 89 23.52 20.69 14.47
N ARG A 90 24.35 20.35 13.48
CA ARG A 90 25.49 19.40 13.42
C ARG A 90 25.36 17.95 13.93
N PHE A 91 25.34 17.04 12.93
CA PHE A 91 26.01 15.74 12.77
C PHE A 91 26.27 14.80 13.97
N GLN A 92 25.76 13.57 13.84
CA GLN A 92 26.55 12.32 13.93
C GLN A 92 25.93 11.21 13.05
N ASN A 93 26.77 10.56 12.25
CA ASN A 93 26.47 9.38 11.42
C ASN A 93 25.87 8.25 12.26
N THR A 94 24.66 7.79 11.95
CA THR A 94 24.26 6.38 12.11
C THR A 94 23.13 6.02 11.14
N THR A 95 23.30 4.87 10.51
CA THR A 95 22.36 4.10 9.69
C THR A 95 20.89 4.28 10.05
N SER A 96 20.07 4.55 9.03
CA SER A 96 18.62 4.71 9.06
C SER A 96 17.90 3.59 9.84
N LYS A 97 17.51 3.92 11.07
CA LYS A 97 16.49 3.23 11.86
C LYS A 97 15.45 4.29 12.23
N LEU A 98 14.23 4.14 11.71
CA LEU A 98 13.08 4.93 12.12
C LEU A 98 12.72 4.56 13.57
N TRP A 99 12.79 5.55 14.47
CA TRP A 99 12.58 5.37 15.91
C TRP A 99 11.11 5.36 16.32
N VAL A 100 10.87 4.57 17.37
CA VAL A 100 9.63 4.40 18.15
C VAL A 100 9.66 5.37 19.33
N ASN A 101 8.53 6.03 19.63
CA ASN A 101 8.37 6.88 20.81
C ASN A 101 8.40 6.02 22.09
N GLN A 102 9.19 6.47 23.06
CA GLN A 102 9.27 5.94 24.42
C GLN A 102 8.57 6.93 25.35
N GLU A 103 7.56 6.47 26.09
CA GLU A 103 6.89 7.24 27.15
C GLU A 103 7.78 7.32 28.39
N ASP A 104 7.85 8.48 29.04
CA ASP A 104 8.12 8.57 30.46
C ASP A 104 7.30 9.73 31.07
N GLY A 105 6.67 9.46 32.21
CA GLY A 105 5.68 10.31 32.86
C GLY A 105 6.24 11.08 34.05
N GLY A 106 5.50 12.11 34.48
CA GLY A 106 5.77 12.83 35.72
C GLY A 106 4.73 13.92 35.99
N VAL A 107 3.84 13.63 36.95
CA VAL A 107 2.68 14.40 37.43
C VAL A 107 3.13 15.40 38.53
N GLU A 108 2.50 16.57 38.69
CA GLU A 108 1.65 17.00 39.85
C GLU A 108 1.58 18.57 39.94
N PRO A 109 0.60 19.16 40.68
CA PRO A 109 -0.16 20.37 40.31
C PRO A 109 -0.06 21.50 41.37
N VAL A 110 -0.98 22.49 41.31
CA VAL A 110 -1.70 23.15 42.45
C VAL A 110 -1.85 24.69 42.36
N GLU A 111 -3.13 25.10 42.31
CA GLU A 111 -3.87 26.24 42.93
C GLU A 111 -3.51 27.73 42.81
N GLY A 112 -4.61 28.52 42.78
CA GLY A 112 -4.76 29.77 43.56
C GLY A 112 -5.11 31.03 42.73
N THR A 113 -6.40 31.42 42.58
CA THR A 113 -7.10 32.55 43.28
C THR A 113 -6.60 33.97 42.88
N SER A 114 -7.38 35.04 42.72
CA SER A 114 -8.74 35.44 43.11
C SER A 114 -9.23 36.65 42.27
N GLU A 115 -10.57 36.76 42.10
CA GLU A 115 -11.50 37.91 42.39
C GLU A 115 -11.04 39.38 42.17
N MET A 116 -11.85 40.41 41.87
CA MET A 116 -13.30 40.68 41.68
C MET A 116 -13.40 42.19 41.32
N ALA A 117 -14.40 42.61 40.51
CA ALA A 117 -15.23 43.82 40.75
C ALA A 117 -16.31 44.03 39.66
N ASN A 118 -17.57 43.82 40.03
CA ASN A 118 -18.80 44.35 39.38
C ASN A 118 -18.85 45.89 39.55
N GLY A 119 -19.56 46.77 38.83
CA GLY A 119 -20.61 46.82 37.80
C GLY A 119 -20.99 48.32 37.66
N HIS A 120 -21.47 48.90 36.55
CA HIS A 120 -22.90 48.96 36.17
C HIS A 120 -23.11 49.92 34.95
N LEU A 121 -23.90 49.44 33.98
CA LEU A 121 -24.77 50.07 32.95
C LEU A 121 -24.31 51.24 32.04
N ASP A 122 -24.34 50.96 30.73
CA ASP A 122 -25.08 51.78 29.74
C ASP A 122 -25.63 50.86 28.61
N PRO A 123 -26.95 50.80 28.32
CA PRO A 123 -27.52 49.91 27.33
C PRO A 123 -27.73 50.63 25.98
N THR A 124 -26.65 50.91 25.24
CA THR A 124 -26.75 51.33 23.83
C THR A 124 -25.47 51.00 23.05
N ASN A 125 -25.25 49.71 22.73
CA ASN A 125 -24.45 49.30 21.56
C ASN A 125 -24.54 47.78 21.35
N ASP A 126 -25.69 47.32 20.87
CA ASP A 126 -25.76 46.07 20.11
C ASP A 126 -25.39 46.38 18.65
N CYS A 127 -24.15 46.06 18.27
CA CYS A 127 -23.86 45.56 16.93
C CYS A 127 -22.60 44.69 16.95
N LEU A 128 -22.81 43.49 17.49
CA LEU A 128 -22.18 42.21 17.17
C LEU A 128 -21.15 42.23 16.02
N CYS A 129 -19.86 42.15 16.37
CA CYS A 129 -18.84 41.54 15.51
C CYS A 129 -19.04 40.01 15.48
N LEU A 130 -20.07 39.54 14.78
CA LEU A 130 -20.20 38.14 14.36
C LEU A 130 -19.52 38.01 12.99
N GLY A 131 -18.23 37.69 12.98
CA GLY A 131 -17.60 37.16 11.78
C GLY A 131 -18.36 35.90 11.35
N SER A 132 -18.98 35.94 10.18
CA SER A 132 -19.83 34.85 9.70
C SER A 132 -19.03 33.56 9.48
N PRO A 133 -19.58 32.36 9.76
CA PRO A 133 -18.91 31.08 9.50
C PRO A 133 -18.47 30.88 8.04
N LEU A 134 -19.12 31.58 7.10
CA LEU A 134 -18.85 31.51 5.66
C LEU A 134 -17.51 32.17 5.29
N GLN A 135 -17.23 33.38 5.80
CA GLN A 135 -15.96 34.08 5.55
C GLN A 135 -14.73 33.30 6.07
N ASN A 136 -14.90 32.55 7.16
CA ASN A 136 -13.84 31.69 7.67
C ASN A 136 -13.57 30.50 6.73
N ARG A 137 -14.61 29.87 6.17
CA ARG A 137 -14.46 28.75 5.24
C ARG A 137 -13.82 29.17 3.91
N ASP A 138 -14.23 30.32 3.37
CA ASP A 138 -13.67 30.85 2.12
C ASP A 138 -12.20 31.24 2.29
N GLN A 139 -11.84 31.84 3.44
CA GLN A 139 -10.45 32.10 3.78
C GLN A 139 -9.63 30.80 3.88
N MET A 140 -10.18 29.74 4.47
CA MET A 140 -9.50 28.45 4.54
C MET A 140 -9.31 27.83 3.15
N ARG A 141 -10.32 27.89 2.27
CA ARG A 141 -10.17 27.45 0.87
C ARG A 141 -9.10 28.26 0.14
N ALA A 142 -9.08 29.59 0.30
CA ALA A 142 -8.04 30.45 -0.27
C ALA A 142 -6.64 30.06 0.21
N ASN A 143 -6.49 29.75 1.51
CA ASN A 143 -5.20 29.31 2.08
C ASN A 143 -4.72 28.01 1.43
N VAL A 144 -5.60 27.02 1.27
CA VAL A 144 -5.26 25.75 0.61
C VAL A 144 -4.86 25.96 -0.86
N ILE A 145 -5.60 26.79 -1.60
CA ILE A 145 -5.28 27.13 -3.00
C ILE A 145 -3.89 27.79 -3.08
N ASN A 146 -3.63 28.78 -2.23
CA ASN A 146 -2.34 29.46 -2.17
C ASN A 146 -1.19 28.51 -1.83
N GLU A 147 -1.41 27.58 -0.91
CA GLU A 147 -0.44 26.53 -0.58
C GLU A 147 -0.16 25.62 -1.78
N ILE A 148 -1.21 25.16 -2.48
CA ILE A 148 -1.05 24.35 -3.70
C ILE A 148 -0.21 25.12 -4.72
N MET A 149 -0.62 26.34 -5.08
CA MET A 149 0.11 27.17 -6.07
C MET A 149 1.56 27.44 -5.66
N SER A 150 1.80 27.73 -4.37
CA SER A 150 3.15 27.94 -3.85
C SER A 150 3.98 26.67 -3.94
N THR A 151 3.46 25.53 -3.47
CA THR A 151 4.19 24.26 -3.48
C THR A 151 4.48 23.77 -4.89
N GLU A 152 3.59 24.03 -5.85
CA GLU A 152 3.82 23.78 -7.28
C GLU A 152 5.00 24.60 -7.84
N ARG A 153 5.04 25.91 -7.55
CA ARG A 153 6.15 26.79 -7.97
C ARG A 153 7.50 26.40 -7.35
N HIS A 154 7.50 25.93 -6.11
CA HIS A 154 8.72 25.41 -5.50
C HIS A 154 9.14 24.08 -6.13
N TYR A 155 8.18 23.19 -6.41
CA TYR A 155 8.47 21.90 -7.02
C TYR A 155 9.03 22.04 -8.44
N ILE A 156 8.45 22.88 -9.28
CA ILE A 156 8.97 23.15 -10.63
C ILE A 156 10.37 23.79 -10.58
N LYS A 157 10.65 24.63 -9.57
CA LYS A 157 12.01 25.15 -9.33
C LYS A 157 12.98 24.02 -9.01
N HIS A 158 12.62 23.09 -8.12
CA HIS A 158 13.47 21.94 -7.81
C HIS A 158 13.73 21.08 -9.06
N LEU A 159 12.72 20.80 -9.87
CA LEU A 159 12.88 20.06 -11.12
C LEU A 159 13.82 20.76 -12.10
N LYS A 160 13.70 22.08 -12.22
CA LYS A 160 14.61 22.91 -13.02
C LYS A 160 16.04 22.82 -12.49
N ASP A 161 16.24 22.98 -11.18
CA ASP A 161 17.55 22.92 -10.53
C ASP A 161 18.19 21.51 -10.72
N ILE A 162 17.40 20.44 -10.73
CA ILE A 162 17.85 19.08 -11.06
C ILE A 162 18.31 18.97 -12.52
N CYS A 163 17.46 19.38 -13.46
CA CYS A 163 17.73 19.23 -14.89
C CYS A 163 18.90 20.12 -15.35
N GLU A 164 18.92 21.38 -14.93
CA GLU A 164 19.92 22.36 -15.36
C GLU A 164 21.19 22.35 -14.50
N GLY A 165 21.05 22.06 -13.22
CA GLY A 165 22.14 22.09 -12.24
C GLY A 165 22.93 20.80 -12.16
N TYR A 166 22.26 19.65 -12.16
CA TYR A 166 22.91 18.35 -12.07
C TYR A 166 23.00 17.67 -13.44
N LEU A 167 21.87 17.31 -14.05
CA LEU A 167 21.84 16.47 -15.25
C LEU A 167 22.62 17.09 -16.41
N ARG A 168 22.42 18.39 -16.69
CA ARG A 168 23.17 19.12 -17.73
C ARG A 168 24.68 19.14 -17.47
N GLN A 169 25.13 19.22 -16.21
CA GLN A 169 26.56 19.19 -15.89
C GLN A 169 27.13 17.77 -15.98
N CYS A 170 26.37 16.76 -15.56
CA CYS A 170 26.78 15.36 -15.68
C CYS A 170 26.98 14.98 -17.15
N ARG A 171 26.06 15.39 -18.05
CA ARG A 171 26.19 15.19 -19.51
C ARG A 171 27.43 15.84 -20.12
N LYS A 172 27.96 16.92 -19.53
CA LYS A 172 29.21 17.56 -20.00
C LYS A 172 30.46 16.81 -19.56
N ARG A 173 30.37 16.01 -18.48
CA ARG A 173 31.49 15.25 -17.90
C ARG A 173 31.42 13.79 -18.33
N VAL A 174 31.57 13.56 -19.63
CA VAL A 174 31.64 12.21 -20.24
C VAL A 174 32.82 11.38 -19.72
N ASP A 175 33.81 12.04 -19.11
CA ASP A 175 34.92 11.40 -18.40
C ASP A 175 34.53 10.84 -17.02
N MET A 176 33.40 11.28 -16.46
CA MET A 176 32.87 10.85 -15.16
C MET A 176 31.59 10.03 -15.27
N PHE A 177 30.72 10.33 -16.23
CA PHE A 177 29.41 9.69 -16.36
C PHE A 177 29.23 9.13 -17.77
N ASN A 178 28.78 7.88 -17.86
CA ASN A 178 28.29 7.31 -19.11
C ASN A 178 26.76 7.42 -19.22
N ASP A 179 26.23 7.24 -20.43
CA ASP A 179 24.79 7.40 -20.70
C ASP A 179 23.91 6.43 -19.89
N ASP A 180 24.39 5.22 -19.61
CA ASP A 180 23.66 4.24 -18.79
C ASP A 180 23.53 4.71 -17.34
N GLN A 181 24.60 5.25 -16.76
CA GLN A 181 24.58 5.83 -15.42
C GLN A 181 23.64 7.03 -15.34
N LEU A 182 23.66 7.91 -16.35
CA LEU A 182 22.75 9.05 -16.39
C LEU A 182 21.29 8.61 -16.46
N ARG A 183 20.99 7.61 -17.28
CA ARG A 183 19.66 7.02 -17.41
C ARG A 183 19.19 6.36 -16.10
N VAL A 184 20.06 5.64 -15.41
CA VAL A 184 19.73 5.02 -14.11
C VAL A 184 19.50 6.07 -13.03
N ILE A 185 20.38 7.08 -12.92
CA ILE A 185 20.31 8.07 -11.84
C ILE A 185 19.13 9.03 -12.01
N PHE A 186 18.91 9.52 -13.23
CA PHE A 186 17.93 10.59 -13.48
C PHE A 186 16.63 10.10 -14.10
N GLY A 187 16.59 8.89 -14.67
CA GLY A 187 15.38 8.33 -15.29
C GLY A 187 14.75 9.29 -16.31
N ASN A 188 13.43 9.42 -16.24
CA ASN A 188 12.62 10.31 -17.07
C ASN A 188 12.34 11.68 -16.39
N ILE A 189 13.23 12.17 -15.52
CA ILE A 189 13.02 13.44 -14.77
C ILE A 189 12.80 14.66 -15.68
N GLU A 190 13.40 14.67 -16.88
CA GLU A 190 13.19 15.76 -17.85
C GLU A 190 11.76 15.76 -18.40
N ASP A 191 11.15 14.59 -18.55
CA ASP A 191 9.77 14.47 -19.01
C ASP A 191 8.79 14.89 -17.92
N ILE A 192 9.08 14.52 -16.65
CA ILE A 192 8.36 15.07 -15.49
C ILE A 192 8.44 16.59 -15.46
N TYR A 193 9.62 17.17 -15.69
CA TYR A 193 9.79 18.62 -15.72
C TYR A 193 8.97 19.28 -16.82
N ARG A 194 8.99 18.74 -18.04
CA ARG A 194 8.19 19.25 -19.17
C ARG A 194 6.69 19.16 -18.89
N PHE A 195 6.23 18.04 -18.35
CA PHE A 195 4.84 17.86 -17.93
C PHE A 195 4.44 18.90 -16.87
N GLN A 196 5.26 19.05 -15.82
CA GLN A 196 5.00 19.96 -14.72
C GLN A 196 4.91 21.42 -15.19
N MET A 197 5.73 21.82 -16.17
CA MET A 197 5.63 23.16 -16.78
C MET A 197 4.24 23.41 -17.40
N GLY A 198 3.69 22.43 -18.12
CA GLY A 198 2.34 22.53 -18.68
C GLY A 198 1.27 22.61 -17.60
N PHE A 199 1.34 21.70 -16.62
CA PHE A 199 0.40 21.62 -15.52
C PHE A 199 0.36 22.90 -14.68
N VAL A 200 1.52 23.44 -14.27
CA VAL A 200 1.59 24.68 -13.48
C VAL A 200 1.09 25.88 -14.27
N ARG A 201 1.43 25.98 -15.56
CA ARG A 201 0.90 27.04 -16.43
C ARG A 201 -0.62 27.04 -16.44
N ASP A 202 -1.25 25.87 -16.53
CA ASP A 202 -2.71 25.77 -16.61
C ASP A 202 -3.38 25.98 -15.24
N LEU A 203 -2.73 25.59 -14.13
CA LEU A 203 -3.13 26.02 -12.78
C LEU A 203 -3.08 27.54 -12.61
N GLU A 204 -2.01 28.20 -13.07
CA GLU A 204 -1.85 29.65 -12.96
C GLU A 204 -2.91 30.41 -13.77
N LYS A 205 -3.41 29.84 -14.87
CA LYS A 205 -4.54 30.40 -15.63
C LYS A 205 -5.86 30.34 -14.87
N GLN A 206 -6.08 29.28 -14.07
CA GLN A 206 -7.31 29.11 -13.29
C GLN A 206 -7.27 29.84 -11.93
N TYR A 207 -6.12 30.39 -11.56
CA TYR A 207 -5.97 31.12 -10.31
C TYR A 207 -6.61 32.51 -10.37
N ASN A 208 -7.58 32.76 -9.49
CA ASN A 208 -8.21 34.06 -9.36
C ASN A 208 -7.39 34.95 -8.41
N ASN A 209 -6.83 36.05 -8.94
CA ASN A 209 -5.97 36.96 -8.17
C ASN A 209 -6.75 37.85 -7.19
N GLU A 210 -8.00 38.19 -7.51
CA GLU A 210 -8.83 39.06 -6.67
C GLU A 210 -9.50 38.27 -5.55
N GLU A 211 -10.02 37.09 -5.90
CA GLU A 211 -10.73 36.20 -4.98
C GLU A 211 -10.17 34.77 -5.07
N PRO A 212 -9.04 34.47 -4.38
CA PRO A 212 -8.36 33.18 -4.51
C PRO A 212 -9.24 31.97 -4.21
N HIS A 213 -10.20 32.11 -3.29
CA HIS A 213 -11.16 31.07 -2.93
C HIS A 213 -12.08 30.64 -4.08
N LEU A 214 -12.27 31.48 -5.10
CA LEU A 214 -13.08 31.19 -6.29
C LEU A 214 -12.29 30.49 -7.41
N SER A 215 -10.99 30.22 -7.23
CA SER A 215 -10.19 29.53 -8.26
C SER A 215 -10.72 28.12 -8.52
N GLU A 216 -10.76 27.71 -9.78
CA GLU A 216 -11.31 26.42 -10.22
C GLU A 216 -10.21 25.49 -10.72
N ILE A 217 -9.49 24.87 -9.80
CA ILE A 217 -8.30 24.08 -10.13
C ILE A 217 -8.58 22.59 -10.31
N GLY A 218 -9.77 22.11 -9.95
CA GLY A 218 -10.19 20.72 -10.15
C GLY A 218 -10.06 20.24 -11.61
N PRO A 219 -10.56 21.01 -12.61
CA PRO A 219 -10.42 20.66 -14.03
C PRO A 219 -8.98 20.44 -14.49
N CYS A 220 -8.02 21.22 -14.00
CA CYS A 220 -6.61 21.08 -14.39
C CYS A 220 -6.06 19.67 -14.10
N PHE A 221 -6.41 19.08 -12.95
CA PHE A 221 -6.00 17.73 -12.60
C PHE A 221 -6.65 16.66 -13.49
N LEU A 222 -7.91 16.86 -13.87
CA LEU A 222 -8.65 15.93 -14.72
C LEU A 222 -8.13 15.94 -16.16
N GLU A 223 -7.83 17.12 -16.71
CA GLU A 223 -7.26 17.27 -18.05
C GLU A 223 -5.86 16.66 -18.16
N HIS A 224 -5.09 16.71 -17.08
CA HIS A 224 -3.71 16.21 -17.04
C HIS A 224 -3.57 14.79 -16.48
N GLN A 225 -4.68 14.08 -16.20
CA GLN A 225 -4.68 12.81 -15.47
C GLN A 225 -3.75 11.75 -16.08
N ASP A 226 -3.78 11.59 -17.41
CA ASP A 226 -2.95 10.61 -18.12
C ASP A 226 -1.47 11.00 -18.07
N GLY A 227 -1.17 12.30 -18.03
CA GLY A 227 0.20 12.81 -17.95
C GLY A 227 0.90 12.49 -16.63
N PHE A 228 0.15 12.29 -15.53
CA PHE A 228 0.74 11.84 -14.26
C PHE A 228 1.27 10.40 -14.33
N TRP A 229 0.93 9.61 -15.35
CA TRP A 229 1.41 8.23 -15.48
C TRP A 229 2.93 8.12 -15.62
N ILE A 230 3.60 9.16 -16.14
CA ILE A 230 5.07 9.18 -16.27
C ILE A 230 5.79 9.06 -14.91
N TYR A 231 5.12 9.39 -13.80
CA TYR A 231 5.65 9.18 -12.45
C TYR A 231 5.78 7.69 -12.09
N SER A 232 5.02 6.80 -12.73
CA SER A 232 5.13 5.36 -12.55
C SER A 232 6.53 4.86 -12.90
N GLU A 233 7.03 5.21 -14.08
CA GLU A 233 8.38 4.88 -14.52
C GLU A 233 9.45 5.43 -13.56
N TYR A 234 9.31 6.70 -13.15
CA TYR A 234 10.25 7.34 -12.23
C TYR A 234 10.31 6.62 -10.88
N CYS A 235 9.15 6.34 -10.29
CA CYS A 235 9.05 5.67 -8.98
C CYS A 235 9.61 4.24 -9.02
N ASN A 236 9.43 3.51 -10.12
CA ASN A 236 9.97 2.16 -10.29
C ASN A 236 11.50 2.17 -10.34
N ASN A 237 12.09 3.13 -11.03
CA ASN A 237 13.55 3.21 -11.20
C ASN A 237 14.27 3.92 -10.03
N HIS A 238 13.54 4.60 -9.15
CA HIS A 238 14.13 5.43 -8.10
C HIS A 238 15.04 4.64 -7.13
N LEU A 239 14.73 3.38 -6.84
CA LEU A 239 15.58 2.56 -5.96
C LEU A 239 16.94 2.29 -6.60
N ASP A 240 16.98 1.98 -7.90
CA ASP A 240 18.21 1.76 -8.66
C ASP A 240 19.05 3.04 -8.74
N ALA A 241 18.40 4.19 -8.93
CA ALA A 241 19.04 5.50 -8.87
C ALA A 241 19.76 5.74 -7.54
N CYS A 242 19.08 5.46 -6.41
CA CYS A 242 19.68 5.57 -5.07
C CYS A 242 20.88 4.63 -4.89
N MET A 243 20.78 3.38 -5.39
CA MET A 243 21.90 2.44 -5.31
C MET A 243 23.11 2.90 -6.13
N GLU A 244 22.88 3.43 -7.34
CA GLU A 244 23.98 3.91 -8.19
C GLU A 244 24.63 5.17 -7.60
N LEU A 245 23.83 6.13 -7.11
CA LEU A 245 24.36 7.29 -6.40
C LEU A 245 25.17 6.89 -5.16
N PHE A 246 24.67 5.94 -4.36
CA PHE A 246 25.41 5.46 -3.18
C PHE A 246 26.78 4.88 -3.55
N LYS A 247 26.90 4.18 -4.70
CA LYS A 247 28.21 3.70 -5.19
C LYS A 247 29.11 4.85 -5.61
N LEU A 248 28.60 5.80 -6.40
CA LEU A 248 29.38 6.95 -6.89
C LEU A 248 29.88 7.83 -5.74
N MET A 249 29.04 8.04 -4.72
CA MET A 249 29.37 8.82 -3.54
C MET A 249 30.48 8.19 -2.67
N ARG A 250 30.98 6.99 -2.99
CA ARG A 250 32.19 6.44 -2.35
C ARG A 250 33.50 7.05 -2.87
N ASP A 251 33.47 7.66 -4.06
CA ASP A 251 34.60 8.36 -4.64
C ASP A 251 34.44 9.88 -4.43
N GLY A 252 35.42 10.48 -3.75
CA GLY A 252 35.42 11.91 -3.41
C GLY A 252 35.30 12.84 -4.62
N ARG A 253 35.70 12.39 -5.82
CA ARG A 253 35.53 13.18 -7.05
C ARG A 253 34.06 13.47 -7.36
N TYR A 254 33.18 12.48 -7.16
CA TYR A 254 31.74 12.66 -7.38
C TYR A 254 31.11 13.48 -6.25
N GLN A 255 31.57 13.30 -5.01
CA GLN A 255 31.10 14.13 -3.88
C GLN A 255 31.37 15.61 -4.15
N HIS A 256 32.61 15.96 -4.50
CA HIS A 256 32.98 17.35 -4.82
C HIS A 256 32.26 17.87 -6.06
N PHE A 257 32.06 17.02 -7.08
CA PHE A 257 31.34 17.39 -8.29
C PHE A 257 29.87 17.73 -7.99
N PHE A 258 29.15 16.88 -7.26
CA PHE A 258 27.76 17.14 -6.91
C PHE A 258 27.62 18.34 -5.97
N GLU A 259 28.53 18.50 -5.01
CA GLU A 259 28.52 19.68 -4.13
C GLU A 259 28.79 20.97 -4.91
N ALA A 260 29.70 20.96 -5.88
CA ALA A 260 29.93 22.11 -6.76
C ALA A 260 28.68 22.45 -7.60
N CYS A 261 27.97 21.44 -8.11
CA CYS A 261 26.71 21.63 -8.82
C CYS A 261 25.64 22.27 -7.92
N ARG A 262 25.53 21.79 -6.67
CA ARG A 262 24.60 22.31 -5.65
C ARG A 262 24.84 23.80 -5.37
N LEU A 263 26.10 24.15 -5.08
CA LEU A 263 26.50 25.52 -4.77
C LEU A 263 26.31 26.46 -5.96
N LEU A 264 26.61 26.01 -7.18
CA LEU A 264 26.49 26.83 -8.39
C LEU A 264 25.04 27.25 -8.67
N GLN A 265 24.06 26.39 -8.41
CA GLN A 265 22.64 26.72 -8.54
C GLN A 265 22.03 27.36 -7.28
N GLN A 266 22.83 27.63 -6.25
CA GLN A 266 22.37 28.19 -4.97
C GLN A 266 21.23 27.36 -4.36
N MET A 267 21.36 26.03 -4.47
CA MET A 267 20.40 25.10 -3.88
C MET A 267 20.54 25.05 -2.36
N ILE A 268 19.43 24.74 -1.67
CA ILE A 268 19.43 24.44 -0.24
C ILE A 268 20.38 23.27 0.08
N ASP A 269 20.79 23.16 1.35
CA ASP A 269 21.72 22.13 1.82
C ASP A 269 21.05 20.77 1.95
N ILE A 270 20.63 20.24 0.80
CA ILE A 270 20.08 18.91 0.60
C ILE A 270 20.93 18.24 -0.48
N ALA A 271 21.35 17.00 -0.20
CA ALA A 271 22.11 16.21 -1.16
C ALA A 271 21.23 15.81 -2.37
N ILE A 272 21.89 15.43 -3.49
CA ILE A 272 21.21 15.13 -4.75
C ILE A 272 20.13 14.04 -4.61
N ASP A 273 20.35 13.02 -3.79
CA ASP A 273 19.38 11.96 -3.50
C ASP A 273 18.09 12.51 -2.88
N GLY A 274 18.20 13.49 -1.99
CA GLY A 274 17.05 14.19 -1.41
C GLY A 274 16.25 14.96 -2.47
N PHE A 275 16.91 15.59 -3.44
CA PHE A 275 16.23 16.25 -4.57
C PHE A 275 15.54 15.24 -5.49
N LEU A 276 16.18 14.12 -5.80
CA LEU A 276 15.60 13.07 -6.65
C LEU A 276 14.44 12.33 -5.99
N LEU A 277 14.28 12.41 -4.67
CA LEU A 277 13.11 11.89 -3.97
C LEU A 277 11.86 12.78 -4.13
N THR A 278 12.03 14.05 -4.52
CA THR A 278 10.91 15.02 -4.55
C THR A 278 9.75 14.64 -5.48
N PRO A 279 9.93 14.03 -6.69
CA PRO A 279 8.81 13.60 -7.52
C PRO A 279 7.99 12.47 -6.87
N VAL A 280 8.66 11.52 -6.22
CA VAL A 280 8.03 10.42 -5.48
C VAL A 280 7.17 10.98 -4.33
N GLN A 281 7.68 11.99 -3.62
CA GLN A 281 6.91 12.66 -2.58
C GLN A 281 5.74 13.47 -3.14
N LYS A 282 5.95 14.14 -4.27
CA LYS A 282 4.97 15.07 -4.83
C LYS A 282 3.71 14.33 -5.30
N ILE A 283 3.86 13.22 -6.01
CA ILE A 283 2.71 12.44 -6.50
C ILE A 283 1.83 11.95 -5.34
N CYS A 284 2.43 11.58 -4.21
CA CYS A 284 1.72 11.17 -2.99
C CYS A 284 1.02 12.32 -2.24
N LYS A 285 1.43 13.57 -2.45
CA LYS A 285 0.84 14.75 -1.78
C LYS A 285 -0.45 15.22 -2.43
N TYR A 286 -0.64 15.02 -3.73
CA TYR A 286 -1.82 15.51 -4.44
C TYR A 286 -3.17 15.05 -3.85
N PRO A 287 -3.36 13.75 -3.50
CA PRO A 287 -4.59 13.33 -2.84
C PRO A 287 -4.86 14.03 -1.51
N LEU A 288 -3.80 14.34 -0.74
CA LEU A 288 -3.94 15.03 0.55
C LEU A 288 -4.35 16.49 0.35
N GLN A 289 -3.70 17.18 -0.58
CA GLN A 289 -3.99 18.57 -0.91
C GLN A 289 -5.42 18.74 -1.47
N LEU A 290 -5.85 17.84 -2.37
CA LEU A 290 -7.21 17.85 -2.94
C LEU A 290 -8.28 17.48 -1.90
N ALA A 291 -7.98 16.58 -0.96
CA ALA A 291 -8.90 16.26 0.13
C ALA A 291 -9.11 17.46 1.07
N GLU A 292 -8.04 18.17 1.42
CA GLU A 292 -8.14 19.37 2.25
C GLU A 292 -8.85 20.50 1.50
N LEU A 293 -8.64 20.63 0.19
CA LEU A 293 -9.38 21.57 -0.64
C LEU A 293 -10.88 21.25 -0.63
N LEU A 294 -11.24 19.99 -0.89
CA LEU A 294 -12.63 19.55 -0.93
C LEU A 294 -13.37 19.81 0.39
N LYS A 295 -12.71 19.61 1.53
CA LYS A 295 -13.25 19.87 2.87
C LYS A 295 -13.74 21.31 3.06
N TYR A 296 -13.07 22.28 2.44
CA TYR A 296 -13.44 23.70 2.49
C TYR A 296 -14.18 24.19 1.24
N THR A 297 -14.64 23.27 0.37
CA THR A 297 -15.40 23.60 -0.83
C THR A 297 -16.89 23.34 -0.59
N ALA A 298 -17.73 24.36 -0.78
CA ALA A 298 -19.18 24.23 -0.69
C ALA A 298 -19.72 23.27 -1.77
N GLN A 299 -20.80 22.54 -1.52
CA GLN A 299 -21.40 21.68 -2.56
C GLN A 299 -21.95 22.47 -3.75
N GLU A 300 -22.32 23.73 -3.50
CA GLU A 300 -22.83 24.67 -4.49
C GLU A 300 -21.70 25.35 -5.27
N HIS A 301 -20.45 25.23 -4.82
CA HIS A 301 -19.30 25.78 -5.53
C HIS A 301 -19.12 25.05 -6.86
N SER A 302 -18.92 25.80 -7.94
CA SER A 302 -18.79 25.27 -9.30
C SER A 302 -17.66 24.23 -9.45
N ASP A 303 -16.55 24.44 -8.75
CA ASP A 303 -15.41 23.51 -8.66
C ASP A 303 -15.64 22.24 -7.81
N TYR A 304 -16.70 22.14 -6.98
CA TYR A 304 -16.86 21.05 -5.99
C TYR A 304 -16.77 19.65 -6.61
N ARG A 305 -17.59 19.41 -7.66
CA ARG A 305 -17.62 18.12 -8.36
C ARG A 305 -16.31 17.79 -9.05
N TYR A 306 -15.59 18.82 -9.52
CA TYR A 306 -14.32 18.65 -10.22
C TYR A 306 -13.20 18.34 -9.24
N VAL A 307 -13.15 18.99 -8.07
CA VAL A 307 -12.20 18.66 -6.99
C VAL A 307 -12.46 17.25 -6.46
N ALA A 308 -13.72 16.86 -6.27
CA ALA A 308 -14.07 15.51 -5.82
C ALA A 308 -13.62 14.44 -6.83
N ALA A 309 -13.86 14.68 -8.13
CA ALA A 309 -13.40 13.79 -9.20
C ALA A 309 -11.86 13.75 -9.28
N ALA A 310 -11.19 14.91 -9.22
CA ALA A 310 -9.73 15.01 -9.22
C ALA A 310 -9.11 14.26 -8.05
N LEU A 311 -9.69 14.34 -6.85
CA LEU A 311 -9.26 13.57 -5.69
C LEU A 311 -9.33 12.07 -5.95
N ALA A 312 -10.43 11.58 -6.53
CA ALA A 312 -10.58 10.18 -6.87
C ALA A 312 -9.55 9.72 -7.90
N VAL A 313 -9.33 10.52 -8.96
CA VAL A 313 -8.33 10.27 -9.99
C VAL A 313 -6.91 10.23 -9.40
N MET A 314 -6.53 11.22 -8.59
CA MET A 314 -5.18 11.26 -8.01
C MET A 314 -4.94 10.15 -6.98
N ARG A 315 -5.97 9.73 -6.24
CA ARG A 315 -5.88 8.51 -5.40
C ARG A 315 -5.61 7.28 -6.25
N ASN A 316 -6.33 7.14 -7.37
CA ASN A 316 -6.14 6.03 -8.30
C ASN A 316 -4.75 6.05 -8.94
N VAL A 317 -4.23 7.20 -9.35
CA VAL A 317 -2.86 7.33 -9.90
C VAL A 317 -1.82 6.84 -8.89
N THR A 318 -1.86 7.35 -7.65
CA THR A 318 -0.90 6.95 -6.61
C THR A 318 -1.01 5.47 -6.26
N GLN A 319 -2.24 4.94 -6.21
CA GLN A 319 -2.47 3.51 -5.97
C GLN A 319 -1.88 2.65 -7.10
N GLN A 320 -2.12 3.01 -8.37
CA GLN A 320 -1.57 2.27 -9.51
C GLN A 320 -0.05 2.31 -9.57
N ILE A 321 0.58 3.44 -9.23
CA ILE A 321 2.06 3.54 -9.16
C ILE A 321 2.60 2.60 -8.08
N ASN A 322 1.96 2.56 -6.91
CA ASN A 322 2.37 1.67 -5.83
C ASN A 322 2.16 0.20 -6.20
N GLU A 323 1.02 -0.10 -6.82
CA GLU A 323 0.66 -1.43 -7.30
C GLU A 323 1.66 -1.94 -8.34
N ARG A 324 2.04 -1.09 -9.28
CA ARG A 324 3.05 -1.38 -10.29
C ARG A 324 4.37 -1.85 -9.67
N LYS A 325 4.85 -1.14 -8.67
CA LYS A 325 6.06 -1.51 -7.93
C LYS A 325 5.89 -2.83 -7.19
N ARG A 326 4.74 -3.03 -6.52
CA ARG A 326 4.40 -4.27 -5.81
C ARG A 326 4.43 -5.49 -6.74
N ARG A 327 3.86 -5.38 -7.95
CA ARG A 327 3.89 -6.45 -8.95
C ARG A 327 5.32 -6.85 -9.31
N LEU A 328 6.21 -5.87 -9.54
CA LEU A 328 7.62 -6.14 -9.85
C LEU A 328 8.34 -6.88 -8.72
N GLU A 329 8.03 -6.55 -7.46
CA GLU A 329 8.56 -7.25 -6.29
C GLU A 329 7.96 -8.66 -6.11
N ASN A 330 6.75 -8.90 -6.63
CA ASN A 330 6.05 -10.18 -6.55
C ASN A 330 6.50 -11.21 -7.61
N ILE A 331 7.12 -10.78 -8.71
CA ILE A 331 7.59 -11.69 -9.79
C ILE A 331 8.46 -12.83 -9.23
N ASP A 332 9.42 -12.51 -8.35
CA ASP A 332 10.29 -13.50 -7.71
C ASP A 332 9.49 -14.50 -6.85
N LYS A 333 8.42 -14.04 -6.19
CA LYS A 333 7.56 -14.89 -5.35
C LYS A 333 6.74 -15.86 -6.21
N ILE A 334 6.20 -15.40 -7.34
CA ILE A 334 5.46 -16.24 -8.29
C ILE A 334 6.37 -17.36 -8.83
N ALA A 335 7.57 -17.02 -9.28
CA ALA A 335 8.53 -18.01 -9.76
C ALA A 335 8.93 -19.02 -8.68
N GLN A 336 9.15 -18.56 -7.44
CA GLN A 336 9.47 -19.42 -6.31
C GLN A 336 8.31 -20.33 -5.91
N TRP A 337 7.08 -19.82 -5.95
CA TRP A 337 5.87 -20.60 -5.69
C TRP A 337 5.67 -21.66 -6.76
N GLN A 338 5.76 -21.31 -8.04
CA GLN A 338 5.63 -22.29 -9.12
C GLN A 338 6.64 -23.44 -8.95
N ALA A 339 7.89 -23.12 -8.58
CA ALA A 339 8.92 -24.12 -8.34
C ALA A 339 8.70 -24.97 -7.08
N SER A 340 7.79 -24.60 -6.17
CA SER A 340 7.40 -25.41 -5.02
C SER A 340 6.23 -26.35 -5.32
N VAL A 341 5.44 -26.06 -6.36
CA VAL A 341 4.33 -26.92 -6.82
C VAL A 341 4.89 -28.15 -7.53
N LEU A 342 4.44 -29.33 -7.12
CA LEU A 342 4.84 -30.60 -7.71
C LEU A 342 4.02 -30.92 -8.96
N ASP A 343 4.59 -31.73 -9.85
CA ASP A 343 3.97 -32.18 -11.11
C ASP A 343 3.54 -31.03 -12.03
N TRP A 344 4.31 -29.94 -12.06
CA TRP A 344 4.02 -28.79 -12.92
C TRP A 344 4.03 -29.18 -14.41
N GLU A 345 2.98 -28.79 -15.14
CA GLU A 345 2.85 -29.01 -16.58
C GLU A 345 2.49 -27.69 -17.30
N GLY A 346 3.00 -27.52 -18.52
CA GLY A 346 2.83 -26.32 -19.34
C GLY A 346 3.83 -25.22 -19.04
N ASP A 347 3.58 -24.05 -19.63
CA ASP A 347 4.50 -22.90 -19.57
C ASP A 347 4.57 -22.27 -18.18
N ASP A 348 5.60 -21.44 -17.96
CA ASP A 348 5.79 -20.71 -16.71
C ASP A 348 4.66 -19.68 -16.55
N ILE A 349 4.22 -19.43 -15.31
CA ILE A 349 3.16 -18.44 -15.01
C ILE A 349 3.57 -17.07 -15.54
N LEU A 350 4.85 -16.71 -15.35
CA LEU A 350 5.41 -15.42 -15.76
C LEU A 350 5.46 -15.20 -17.27
N ASP A 351 5.15 -16.21 -18.09
CA ASP A 351 5.03 -16.03 -19.53
C ASP A 351 3.77 -15.26 -19.92
N ARG A 352 2.72 -15.35 -19.09
CA ARG A 352 1.42 -14.70 -19.32
C ARG A 352 0.92 -13.84 -18.18
N SER A 353 1.46 -14.01 -16.97
CA SER A 353 0.89 -13.42 -15.75
C SER A 353 1.96 -12.75 -14.90
N SER A 354 1.57 -11.70 -14.21
CA SER A 354 2.45 -10.85 -13.40
C SER A 354 1.99 -10.68 -11.96
N GLU A 355 0.76 -11.06 -11.62
CA GLU A 355 0.16 -10.79 -10.32
C GLU A 355 -0.80 -11.90 -9.89
N LEU A 356 -0.71 -12.30 -8.62
CA LEU A 356 -1.71 -13.15 -8.00
C LEU A 356 -2.82 -12.28 -7.41
N ILE A 357 -4.02 -12.42 -7.93
CA ILE A 357 -5.16 -11.57 -7.58
C ILE A 357 -5.92 -12.15 -6.40
N TYR A 358 -6.15 -13.46 -6.40
CA TYR A 358 -6.83 -14.14 -5.31
C TYR A 358 -6.49 -15.63 -5.25
N THR A 359 -6.58 -16.22 -4.06
CA THR A 359 -6.41 -17.66 -3.84
C THR A 359 -7.40 -18.16 -2.81
N GLY A 360 -7.83 -19.41 -2.94
CA GLY A 360 -8.76 -20.01 -1.99
C GLY A 360 -9.16 -21.45 -2.34
N GLU A 361 -9.73 -22.15 -1.36
CA GLU A 361 -10.25 -23.50 -1.55
C GLU A 361 -11.71 -23.49 -2.01
N MET A 362 -12.03 -24.24 -3.04
CA MET A 362 -13.41 -24.44 -3.49
C MET A 362 -13.66 -25.89 -3.89
N SER A 363 -14.94 -26.27 -3.83
CA SER A 363 -15.40 -27.46 -4.55
C SER A 363 -15.67 -27.07 -5.99
N TRP A 364 -15.34 -27.93 -6.95
CA TRP A 364 -15.68 -27.69 -8.34
C TRP A 364 -16.11 -28.97 -9.05
N ILE A 365 -16.88 -28.82 -10.12
CA ILE A 365 -17.23 -29.89 -11.03
C ILE A 365 -16.77 -29.45 -12.43
N TYR A 366 -15.82 -30.21 -13.00
CA TYR A 366 -15.17 -29.88 -14.27
C TYR A 366 -16.14 -29.88 -15.46
N GLN A 367 -17.13 -30.77 -15.50
CA GLN A 367 -18.09 -30.83 -16.60
C GLN A 367 -19.43 -31.38 -16.10
N PRO A 368 -20.56 -31.16 -16.80
CA PRO A 368 -21.83 -31.78 -16.46
C PRO A 368 -21.71 -33.27 -16.18
N TYR A 369 -22.39 -33.75 -15.13
CA TYR A 369 -22.32 -35.13 -14.62
C TYR A 369 -20.95 -35.58 -14.09
N GLY A 370 -19.97 -34.67 -13.99
CA GLY A 370 -18.68 -34.92 -13.39
C GLY A 370 -18.74 -35.08 -11.86
N ARG A 371 -17.66 -35.61 -11.27
CA ARG A 371 -17.53 -35.69 -9.81
C ARG A 371 -17.10 -34.34 -9.25
N SER A 372 -17.68 -33.98 -8.11
CA SER A 372 -17.21 -32.85 -7.29
C SER A 372 -15.84 -33.15 -6.70
N GLN A 373 -14.94 -32.17 -6.77
CA GLN A 373 -13.57 -32.28 -6.32
C GLN A 373 -13.20 -31.04 -5.49
N GLN A 374 -12.44 -31.23 -4.40
CA GLN A 374 -11.85 -30.11 -3.66
C GLN A 374 -10.53 -29.73 -4.30
N ARG A 375 -10.33 -28.43 -4.55
CA ARG A 375 -9.09 -27.87 -5.10
C ARG A 375 -8.76 -26.54 -4.44
N VAL A 376 -7.49 -26.19 -4.49
CA VAL A 376 -7.00 -24.84 -4.19
C VAL A 376 -6.84 -24.13 -5.52
N PHE A 377 -7.43 -22.96 -5.66
CA PHE A 377 -7.41 -22.16 -6.88
C PHE A 377 -6.56 -20.92 -6.67
N PHE A 378 -5.75 -20.58 -7.66
CA PHE A 378 -4.86 -19.42 -7.68
C PHE A 378 -5.18 -18.60 -8.94
N LEU A 379 -5.89 -17.49 -8.76
CA LEU A 379 -6.29 -16.59 -9.84
C LEU A 379 -5.17 -15.58 -10.09
N PHE A 380 -4.54 -15.71 -11.25
CA PHE A 380 -3.60 -14.73 -11.78
C PHE A 380 -4.28 -13.92 -12.89
N ASP A 381 -3.68 -12.80 -13.27
CA ASP A 381 -3.98 -12.13 -14.54
C ASP A 381 -3.85 -13.14 -15.70
N HIS A 382 -4.86 -13.22 -16.57
CA HIS A 382 -4.98 -14.14 -17.71
C HIS A 382 -5.24 -15.63 -17.41
N GLN A 383 -5.01 -16.14 -16.20
CA GLN A 383 -5.14 -17.58 -15.95
C GLN A 383 -5.50 -17.96 -14.51
N LEU A 384 -6.28 -19.04 -14.36
CA LEU A 384 -6.64 -19.64 -13.07
C LEU A 384 -5.97 -21.00 -12.93
N VAL A 385 -4.99 -21.12 -12.02
CA VAL A 385 -4.29 -22.38 -11.74
C VAL A 385 -5.02 -23.15 -10.64
N LEU A 386 -5.12 -24.47 -10.76
CA LEU A 386 -5.73 -25.33 -9.73
C LEU A 386 -4.78 -26.43 -9.25
N CYS A 387 -4.69 -26.55 -7.92
CA CYS A 387 -3.82 -27.49 -7.23
C CYS A 387 -4.61 -28.41 -6.29
N LYS A 388 -4.05 -29.57 -6.00
CA LYS A 388 -4.52 -30.50 -4.96
C LYS A 388 -3.52 -30.53 -3.81
N LYS A 389 -3.98 -30.35 -2.57
CA LYS A 389 -3.16 -30.53 -1.37
C LYS A 389 -2.81 -32.00 -1.16
N ASP A 390 -1.58 -32.26 -0.71
CA ASP A 390 -1.20 -33.58 -0.23
C ASP A 390 -2.07 -34.01 0.96
N LEU A 391 -2.36 -35.31 1.06
CA LEU A 391 -3.25 -35.84 2.10
C LEU A 391 -2.65 -35.70 3.51
N ILE A 392 -1.32 -35.79 3.61
CA ILE A 392 -0.60 -35.78 4.89
C ILE A 392 0.03 -34.40 5.09
N ARG A 393 0.74 -33.90 4.08
CA ARG A 393 1.46 -32.63 4.14
C ARG A 393 0.69 -31.52 3.45
N ARG A 394 -0.26 -30.91 4.16
CA ARG A 394 -1.15 -29.87 3.59
C ARG A 394 -0.41 -28.68 2.94
N ASP A 395 0.86 -28.46 3.28
CA ASP A 395 1.76 -27.45 2.70
C ASP A 395 2.32 -27.82 1.31
N ILE A 396 2.14 -29.07 0.86
CA ILE A 396 2.54 -29.54 -0.47
C ILE A 396 1.34 -29.48 -1.42
N LEU A 397 1.56 -28.86 -2.57
CA LEU A 397 0.60 -28.72 -3.65
C LEU A 397 1.05 -29.53 -4.88
N TYR A 398 0.11 -30.26 -5.47
CA TYR A 398 0.29 -30.91 -6.77
C TYR A 398 -0.54 -30.16 -7.81
N TYR A 399 0.10 -29.79 -8.92
CA TYR A 399 -0.57 -29.18 -10.06
C TYR A 399 -1.62 -30.13 -10.64
N LYS A 400 -2.78 -29.56 -11.03
CA LYS A 400 -3.90 -30.31 -11.61
C LYS A 400 -4.50 -29.67 -12.86
N GLY A 401 -3.93 -28.56 -13.33
CA GLY A 401 -4.38 -27.87 -14.52
C GLY A 401 -4.47 -26.36 -14.33
N ARG A 402 -4.85 -25.69 -15.41
CA ARG A 402 -5.11 -24.25 -15.45
C ARG A 402 -6.24 -23.95 -16.43
N ILE A 403 -6.92 -22.83 -16.24
CA ILE A 403 -7.97 -22.31 -17.12
C ILE A 403 -7.48 -20.99 -17.69
N ASP A 404 -7.60 -20.82 -19.00
CA ASP A 404 -7.30 -19.57 -19.70
C ASP A 404 -8.45 -18.59 -19.51
N MET A 405 -8.30 -17.62 -18.61
CA MET A 405 -9.39 -16.72 -18.23
C MET A 405 -9.81 -15.77 -19.37
N ASP A 406 -8.96 -15.58 -20.38
CA ASP A 406 -9.30 -14.73 -21.53
C ASP A 406 -10.44 -15.33 -22.36
N ARG A 407 -10.56 -16.67 -22.32
CA ARG A 407 -11.56 -17.44 -23.06
C ARG A 407 -12.82 -17.75 -22.27
N TYR A 408 -12.94 -17.31 -21.03
CA TYR A 408 -14.10 -17.62 -20.18
C TYR A 408 -14.82 -16.38 -19.67
N ASP A 409 -16.14 -16.50 -19.50
CA ASP A 409 -16.99 -15.55 -18.80
C ASP A 409 -17.46 -16.13 -17.46
N VAL A 410 -17.52 -15.27 -16.45
CA VAL A 410 -18.01 -15.62 -15.12
C VAL A 410 -19.52 -15.38 -15.06
N ARG A 411 -20.28 -16.40 -14.66
CA ARG A 411 -21.73 -16.33 -14.49
C ARG A 411 -22.09 -16.67 -13.05
N ASP A 412 -22.78 -15.75 -12.39
CA ASP A 412 -23.32 -16.02 -11.05
C ASP A 412 -24.40 -17.11 -11.12
N ALA A 413 -24.38 -18.07 -10.20
CA ALA A 413 -25.37 -19.13 -10.10
C ALA A 413 -26.27 -18.91 -8.88
N ILE A 414 -27.59 -19.03 -9.09
CA ILE A 414 -28.59 -18.87 -8.04
C ILE A 414 -28.65 -20.15 -7.21
N ASP A 415 -28.74 -20.00 -5.89
CA ASP A 415 -28.93 -21.13 -4.98
C ASP A 415 -30.20 -21.91 -5.34
N GLY A 416 -30.09 -23.24 -5.39
CA GLY A 416 -31.19 -24.10 -5.79
C GLY A 416 -30.73 -25.30 -6.59
N ARG A 417 -31.55 -25.72 -7.55
CA ARG A 417 -31.19 -26.77 -8.51
C ARG A 417 -30.57 -26.11 -9.74
N ASP A 418 -29.39 -26.57 -10.10
CA ASP A 418 -28.70 -26.16 -11.30
C ASP A 418 -29.07 -27.08 -12.46
N ASP A 419 -29.61 -26.52 -13.55
CA ASP A 419 -30.08 -27.31 -14.69
C ASP A 419 -28.92 -27.87 -15.54
N ASP A 420 -27.85 -27.09 -15.71
CA ASP A 420 -26.71 -27.48 -16.55
C ASP A 420 -25.96 -28.70 -15.96
N PHE A 421 -25.82 -28.76 -14.64
CA PHE A 421 -25.12 -29.85 -13.95
C PHE A 421 -26.07 -30.86 -13.31
N ASN A 422 -27.38 -30.57 -13.28
CA ASN A 422 -28.42 -31.37 -12.63
C ASN A 422 -28.09 -31.71 -11.15
N VAL A 423 -27.57 -30.73 -10.41
CA VAL A 423 -27.19 -30.85 -8.99
C VAL A 423 -27.76 -29.71 -8.17
N SER A 424 -27.95 -29.92 -6.87
CA SER A 424 -28.28 -28.81 -5.97
C SER A 424 -27.01 -28.03 -5.64
N VAL A 425 -27.06 -26.72 -5.77
CA VAL A 425 -25.93 -25.81 -5.57
C VAL A 425 -26.28 -24.75 -4.53
N LYS A 426 -25.27 -24.33 -3.78
CA LYS A 426 -25.33 -23.23 -2.83
C LYS A 426 -24.01 -22.46 -2.87
N ASN A 427 -24.07 -21.14 -2.84
CA ASN A 427 -22.91 -20.27 -2.96
C ASN A 427 -22.06 -20.62 -4.21
N ALA A 428 -22.72 -20.83 -5.34
CA ALA A 428 -22.06 -21.27 -6.57
C ALA A 428 -21.91 -20.16 -7.62
N PHE A 429 -20.96 -20.34 -8.52
CA PHE A 429 -20.82 -19.58 -9.77
C PHE A 429 -20.24 -20.49 -10.85
N LYS A 430 -20.32 -20.07 -12.11
CA LYS A 430 -19.88 -20.83 -13.28
C LYS A 430 -18.85 -20.07 -14.10
N LEU A 431 -17.95 -20.82 -14.74
CA LEU A 431 -17.13 -20.34 -15.83
C LEU A 431 -17.62 -20.98 -17.13
N HIS A 432 -17.96 -20.15 -18.10
CA HIS A 432 -18.43 -20.57 -19.42
C HIS A 432 -17.44 -20.15 -20.49
N ASN A 433 -16.99 -21.09 -21.31
CA ASN A 433 -16.07 -20.80 -22.40
C ASN A 433 -16.80 -19.98 -23.49
N LYS A 434 -16.15 -18.95 -24.04
CA LYS A 434 -16.72 -18.06 -25.05
C LYS A 434 -16.80 -18.71 -26.43
N ASP A 435 -15.89 -19.65 -26.70
CA ASP A 435 -15.69 -20.26 -28.02
C ASP A 435 -16.27 -21.67 -28.11
N SER A 436 -16.71 -22.25 -26.99
CA SER A 436 -17.18 -23.64 -26.92
C SER A 436 -18.26 -23.82 -25.85
N GLU A 437 -18.92 -24.99 -25.86
CA GLU A 437 -19.92 -25.35 -24.84
C GLU A 437 -19.30 -25.78 -23.50
N GLU A 438 -17.99 -25.63 -23.32
CA GLU A 438 -17.30 -25.99 -22.08
C GLU A 438 -17.78 -25.13 -20.90
N LEU A 439 -18.16 -25.80 -19.82
CA LEU A 439 -18.78 -25.20 -18.65
C LEU A 439 -18.25 -25.85 -17.37
N HIS A 440 -17.85 -25.02 -16.42
CA HIS A 440 -17.36 -25.43 -15.10
C HIS A 440 -18.21 -24.77 -14.02
N ILE A 441 -18.49 -25.49 -12.92
CA ILE A 441 -19.19 -24.91 -11.76
C ILE A 441 -18.32 -25.01 -10.51
N PHE A 442 -18.32 -23.92 -9.75
CA PHE A 442 -17.55 -23.71 -8.54
C PHE A 442 -18.51 -23.48 -7.38
N LEU A 443 -18.20 -24.05 -6.22
CA LEU A 443 -18.99 -23.94 -5.01
C LEU A 443 -18.08 -23.55 -3.85
N SER A 444 -18.32 -22.37 -3.29
CA SER A 444 -17.68 -21.93 -2.06
C SER A 444 -18.44 -22.46 -0.84
N LYS A 445 -17.79 -22.47 0.32
CA LYS A 445 -18.45 -22.89 1.57
C LYS A 445 -19.42 -21.83 2.05
N LYS A 446 -19.09 -20.56 1.79
CA LYS A 446 -19.81 -19.39 2.29
C LYS A 446 -20.17 -18.40 1.20
N GLN A 447 -21.20 -17.59 1.47
CA GLN A 447 -21.64 -16.53 0.57
C GLN A 447 -20.57 -15.43 0.44
N GLU A 448 -19.87 -15.11 1.53
CA GLU A 448 -18.80 -14.10 1.54
C GLU A 448 -17.64 -14.53 0.65
N GLU A 449 -17.25 -15.81 0.69
CA GLU A 449 -16.23 -16.39 -0.21
C GLU A 449 -16.65 -16.28 -1.68
N LYS A 450 -17.90 -16.59 -2.00
CA LYS A 450 -18.44 -16.43 -3.36
C LYS A 450 -18.33 -14.97 -3.83
N ILE A 451 -18.70 -14.02 -2.98
CA ILE A 451 -18.63 -12.59 -3.31
C ILE A 451 -17.17 -12.17 -3.56
N ARG A 452 -16.22 -12.66 -2.75
CA ARG A 452 -14.77 -12.38 -2.96
C ARG A 452 -14.28 -12.96 -4.28
N TRP A 453 -14.64 -14.20 -4.61
CA TRP A 453 -14.30 -14.81 -5.90
C TRP A 453 -14.86 -14.03 -7.09
N LEU A 454 -16.15 -13.69 -7.07
CA LEU A 454 -16.79 -12.90 -8.13
C LEU A 454 -16.12 -11.52 -8.29
N ARG A 455 -15.78 -10.86 -7.17
CA ARG A 455 -15.02 -9.60 -7.19
C ARG A 455 -13.62 -9.82 -7.77
N ALA A 456 -12.91 -10.87 -7.38
CA ALA A 456 -11.57 -11.16 -7.86
C ALA A 456 -11.54 -11.40 -9.38
N PHE A 457 -12.51 -12.13 -9.94
CA PHE A 457 -12.64 -12.28 -11.40
C PHE A 457 -12.95 -10.97 -12.11
N HIS A 458 -13.76 -10.09 -11.50
CA HIS A 458 -14.00 -8.76 -12.06
C HIS A 458 -12.75 -7.88 -12.03
N GLU A 459 -12.01 -7.88 -10.91
CA GLU A 459 -10.73 -7.20 -10.76
C GLU A 459 -9.71 -7.70 -11.79
N GLU A 460 -9.67 -9.01 -12.04
CA GLU A 460 -8.80 -9.65 -13.01
C GLU A 460 -9.10 -9.21 -14.45
N ARG A 461 -10.36 -9.23 -14.88
CA ARG A 461 -10.75 -8.73 -16.21
C ARG A 461 -10.46 -7.24 -16.39
N LYS A 462 -10.67 -6.44 -15.34
CA LYS A 462 -10.33 -5.02 -15.35
C LYS A 462 -8.81 -4.80 -15.49
N MET A 463 -8.03 -5.55 -14.73
CA MET A 463 -6.56 -5.50 -14.76
C MET A 463 -6.02 -5.82 -16.16
N VAL A 464 -6.48 -6.92 -16.77
CA VAL A 464 -6.05 -7.32 -18.12
C VAL A 464 -6.34 -6.22 -19.15
N GLN A 465 -7.54 -5.63 -19.12
CA GLN A 465 -7.90 -4.54 -20.03
C GLN A 465 -7.04 -3.28 -19.83
N GLU A 466 -6.70 -2.96 -18.59
CA GLU A 466 -5.83 -1.83 -18.27
C GLU A 466 -4.40 -2.09 -18.74
N ASP A 467 -3.87 -3.29 -18.51
CA ASP A 467 -2.52 -3.70 -18.92
C ASP A 467 -2.36 -3.72 -20.44
N GLU A 468 -3.35 -4.22 -21.18
CA GLU A 468 -3.40 -4.16 -22.64
C GLU A 468 -3.42 -2.72 -23.17
N LYS A 469 -4.18 -1.83 -22.51
CA LYS A 469 -4.28 -0.42 -22.91
C LYS A 469 -2.95 0.32 -22.74
N ILE A 470 -2.20 0.04 -21.68
CA ILE A 470 -0.92 0.67 -21.39
C ILE A 470 0.28 -0.06 -22.04
N GLY A 471 0.04 -1.22 -22.65
CA GLY A 471 1.09 -2.08 -23.20
C GLY A 471 2.04 -2.61 -22.12
N PHE A 472 1.51 -2.94 -20.94
CA PHE A 472 2.33 -3.52 -19.90
C PHE A 472 2.67 -4.97 -20.23
N GLU A 473 3.97 -5.26 -20.32
CA GLU A 473 4.51 -6.62 -20.40
C GLU A 473 5.66 -6.82 -19.42
N ILE A 474 5.78 -8.03 -18.86
CA ILE A 474 6.96 -8.44 -18.10
C ILE A 474 8.11 -8.64 -19.09
N SER A 475 9.21 -7.91 -18.91
CA SER A 475 10.36 -8.04 -19.81
C SER A 475 11.02 -9.42 -19.69
N GLU A 476 11.57 -9.92 -20.81
CA GLU A 476 12.36 -11.15 -20.84
C GLU A 476 13.53 -11.16 -19.85
N TYR A 477 14.10 -9.98 -19.57
CA TYR A 477 15.12 -9.84 -18.54
C TYR A 477 14.58 -10.17 -17.13
N GLN A 478 13.41 -9.65 -16.77
CA GLN A 478 12.78 -9.89 -15.47
C GLN A 478 12.42 -11.37 -15.29
N LYS A 479 11.83 -12.00 -16.31
CA LYS A 479 11.55 -13.45 -16.31
C LYS A 479 12.80 -14.27 -16.05
N ARG A 480 13.90 -13.95 -16.76
CA ARG A 480 15.20 -14.62 -16.57
C ARG A 480 15.78 -14.41 -15.17
N GLN A 481 15.69 -13.20 -14.61
CA GLN A 481 16.18 -12.93 -13.25
C GLN A 481 15.41 -13.77 -12.22
N ALA A 482 14.08 -13.81 -12.31
CA ALA A 482 13.25 -14.60 -11.41
C ALA A 482 13.59 -16.11 -11.49
N ALA A 483 13.75 -16.64 -12.69
CA ALA A 483 14.19 -18.02 -12.90
C ALA A 483 15.59 -18.30 -12.31
N LEU A 484 16.52 -17.35 -12.37
CA LEU A 484 17.85 -17.46 -11.74
C LEU A 484 17.77 -17.45 -10.22
N THR A 485 16.91 -16.61 -9.63
CA THR A 485 16.66 -16.56 -8.18
C THR A 485 16.19 -17.93 -7.67
N VAL A 486 15.23 -18.56 -8.35
CA VAL A 486 14.75 -19.91 -8.03
C VAL A 486 15.90 -20.93 -8.05
N LYS A 487 16.75 -20.92 -9.10
CA LYS A 487 17.89 -21.85 -9.22
C LYS A 487 18.92 -21.67 -8.10
N LYS A 488 19.17 -20.44 -7.63
CA LYS A 488 20.06 -20.17 -6.49
C LYS A 488 19.51 -20.73 -5.19
N VAL A 489 18.21 -20.50 -4.93
CA VAL A 489 17.54 -20.96 -3.71
C VAL A 489 17.48 -22.50 -3.65
N SER A 490 17.24 -23.16 -4.78
CA SER A 490 17.26 -24.64 -4.86
C SER A 490 18.64 -25.24 -4.58
N LYS A 491 19.74 -24.52 -4.90
CA LYS A 491 21.11 -24.93 -4.53
C LYS A 491 21.45 -24.65 -3.06
N GLN A 492 20.81 -23.65 -2.44
CA GLN A 492 21.02 -23.27 -1.03
C GLN A 492 20.15 -24.03 -0.03
N LYS A 493 19.19 -24.86 -0.47
CA LYS A 493 18.34 -25.73 0.40
C LYS A 493 19.12 -26.71 1.31
N GLY A 494 20.46 -26.67 1.32
CA GLY A 494 21.33 -27.36 2.28
C GLY A 494 21.62 -26.61 3.60
N VAL A 495 21.27 -25.33 3.78
CA VAL A 495 21.57 -24.60 5.04
C VAL A 495 20.46 -23.58 5.40
N ASN A 496 19.83 -23.81 6.56
CA ASN A 496 18.93 -22.97 7.40
C ASN A 496 18.00 -21.91 6.75
N ARG A 497 16.70 -22.00 7.07
CA ARG A 497 15.70 -20.92 6.89
C ARG A 497 15.11 -20.46 8.22
N CYS A 498 14.83 -19.15 8.32
CA CYS A 498 13.78 -18.60 9.20
C CYS A 498 12.42 -18.91 8.55
N VAL A 499 11.63 -19.72 9.24
CA VAL A 499 10.28 -20.16 8.83
C VAL A 499 9.30 -19.65 9.88
N PRO A 500 8.05 -19.28 9.52
CA PRO A 500 7.03 -18.95 10.51
C PRO A 500 6.90 -20.05 11.57
N PRO A 501 6.67 -19.69 12.85
CA PRO A 501 6.56 -20.65 13.94
C PRO A 501 5.38 -21.63 13.73
N PRO A 502 5.43 -22.82 14.36
CA PRO A 502 4.31 -23.77 14.32
C PRO A 502 3.03 -23.15 14.90
N THR A 503 1.87 -23.61 14.43
CA THR A 503 0.54 -23.09 14.80
C THR A 503 0.36 -23.09 16.33
N PRO A 504 -0.19 -22.00 16.93
CA PRO A 504 -0.50 -22.00 18.35
C PRO A 504 -1.56 -23.07 18.67
N LEU A 505 -1.36 -23.83 19.74
CA LEU A 505 -2.35 -24.82 20.19
C LEU A 505 -3.61 -24.11 20.71
N PRO A 506 -4.82 -24.65 20.49
CA PRO A 506 -6.05 -24.10 21.08
C PRO A 506 -5.91 -24.03 22.60
N ARG A 507 -6.02 -22.83 23.18
CA ARG A 507 -6.07 -22.67 24.64
C ARG A 507 -7.39 -23.27 25.13
N THR A 508 -7.33 -24.46 25.71
CA THR A 508 -8.42 -25.00 26.51
C THR A 508 -8.71 -24.05 27.67
N PRO A 509 -9.96 -23.67 27.94
CA PRO A 509 -10.29 -22.91 29.14
C PRO A 509 -9.95 -23.77 30.36
N TYR A 510 -8.95 -23.37 31.13
CA TYR A 510 -8.69 -23.97 32.44
C TYR A 510 -9.87 -23.65 33.36
N PRO A 511 -10.51 -24.65 34.01
CA PRO A 511 -11.44 -24.39 35.09
C PRO A 511 -10.64 -23.88 36.29
N TRP A 512 -11.07 -22.75 36.83
CA TRP A 512 -10.67 -22.20 38.10
C TRP A 512 -11.30 -23.07 39.20
N ASP A 513 -10.48 -23.77 39.97
CA ASP A 513 -10.91 -24.43 41.21
C ASP A 513 -10.36 -23.61 42.39
N PRO A 514 -11.21 -23.04 43.26
CA PRO A 514 -10.75 -22.35 44.46
C PRO A 514 -10.61 -23.33 45.63
N LEU A 515 -9.51 -23.17 46.38
CA LEU A 515 -9.19 -23.74 47.71
C LEU A 515 -8.53 -25.13 47.73
N ALA A 516 -7.19 -25.13 47.89
CA ALA A 516 -6.52 -26.05 48.81
C ALA A 516 -5.18 -25.47 49.32
N GLN A 517 -5.19 -25.27 50.62
CA GLN A 517 -4.18 -24.93 51.64
C GLN A 517 -2.67 -25.08 51.38
N ALA A 518 -1.96 -24.21 52.10
CA ALA A 518 -0.55 -24.16 52.43
C ALA A 518 0.08 -25.51 52.79
N GLU A 519 1.28 -25.74 52.26
CA GLU A 519 2.34 -26.44 52.97
C GLU A 519 3.70 -25.80 52.66
N VAL A 520 4.37 -25.41 53.73
CA VAL A 520 5.73 -24.87 53.79
C VAL A 520 6.70 -26.04 53.71
N PHE A 521 7.69 -26.01 52.81
CA PHE A 521 8.93 -26.75 53.03
C PHE A 521 10.15 -26.01 52.46
N GLU A 522 11.12 -25.84 53.35
CA GLU A 522 12.42 -25.19 53.20
C GLU A 522 13.30 -25.83 52.12
N PHE A 523 14.10 -25.02 51.43
CA PHE A 523 15.34 -25.49 50.80
C PHE A 523 16.54 -24.85 51.48
N SER A 524 17.29 -25.72 52.18
CA SER A 524 18.58 -25.46 52.78
C SER A 524 19.68 -25.30 51.73
N GLN A 525 20.60 -24.37 52.00
CA GLN A 525 21.90 -24.28 51.34
C GLN A 525 22.86 -25.33 51.90
N SER A 526 23.68 -25.91 51.03
CA SER A 526 25.03 -26.47 51.28
C SER A 526 25.59 -26.86 49.89
N LYS A 527 26.81 -26.57 49.46
CA LYS A 527 28.02 -26.04 50.09
C LYS A 527 28.90 -25.43 48.98
#